data_AF-A0A382C6B2-F1
#
_entry.id   AF-A0A382C6B2-F1
#
_cell.length_a   1.000
_cell.length_b   1.000
_cell.length_c   1.000
_cell.angle_alpha   90.00
_cell.angle_beta   90.00
_cell.angle_gamma   90.00
#
_symmetry.space_group_name_H-M   'P 1'
#
loop_
_entity.id
_entity.type
_entity.pdbx_description
1 polymer ?
#
loop_
_entity_poly.entity_id
_entity_poly.type
_entity_poly.pdbx_seq_one_letter_code
_entity_poly.pdbx_strand_id
1 'polypeptide(L)'
;MGVLVKIGLKASFPLQWTRKVFAIEDFSLIDNQPTTRTFVMKSLIALLISTSALVSINLKAELNSLSDAEQKTGWKLLFDGKSLEHFRGYKKDKPDAGWQVRDGAIKFNGKGGDLMTKEKYDFFELALEWNLPKGGNSGIIYRVAEINGPPY
;
A
#
# COMPACT_ATOMS: atom_id res chain seq x y z
N MET A 1 7.30 -17.23 -12.62
CA MET A 1 7.47 -15.83 -13.05
C MET A 1 6.64 -14.97 -12.12
N GLY A 2 7.25 -14.33 -11.12
CA GLY A 2 6.57 -13.36 -10.25
C GLY A 2 6.42 -12.03 -10.95
N VAL A 3 5.29 -11.37 -10.75
CA VAL A 3 5.06 -9.96 -11.09
C VAL A 3 5.01 -9.20 -9.78
N LEU A 4 5.71 -8.07 -9.63
CA LEU A 4 5.58 -7.16 -8.48
C LEU A 4 5.11 -5.79 -8.96
N VAL A 5 4.02 -5.26 -8.40
CA VAL A 5 3.27 -4.09 -8.95
C VAL A 5 3.28 -2.86 -8.05
N LYS A 6 3.51 -3.04 -6.74
CA LYS A 6 3.81 -1.94 -5.83
C LYS A 6 4.81 -2.49 -4.84
N ILE A 7 5.85 -1.74 -4.49
CA ILE A 7 6.74 -2.11 -3.40
C ILE A 7 6.93 -0.82 -2.60
N GLY A 8 6.17 -0.69 -1.53
CA GLY A 8 6.32 0.37 -0.54
C GLY A 8 7.14 -0.17 0.63
N LEU A 9 8.10 0.62 1.12
CA LEU A 9 8.82 0.32 2.35
C LEU A 9 8.77 1.52 3.29
N LYS A 10 8.38 1.29 4.53
CA LYS A 10 8.41 2.28 5.60
C LYS A 10 9.40 1.81 6.65
N ALA A 11 10.53 2.51 6.79
CA ALA A 11 11.51 2.22 7.84
C ALA A 11 10.93 2.62 9.20
N SER A 12 11.08 1.78 10.22
CA SER A 12 10.56 2.03 11.56
C SER A 12 11.71 2.09 12.59
N PHE A 13 11.53 2.87 13.68
CA PHE A 13 11.93 2.64 15.10
C PHE A 13 12.46 3.89 15.86
N PRO A 14 12.25 3.98 17.21
CA PRO A 14 11.66 2.96 18.09
C PRO A 14 10.35 3.33 18.81
N LEU A 15 9.58 2.27 19.11
CA LEU A 15 8.66 2.07 20.23
C LEU A 15 8.22 3.33 21.00
N GLN A 16 7.12 3.94 20.58
CA GLN A 16 6.22 4.56 21.54
C GLN A 16 5.03 3.63 21.72
N TRP A 17 4.98 2.97 22.88
CA TRP A 17 3.80 2.28 23.38
C TRP A 17 2.69 3.32 23.63
N THR A 18 2.10 3.91 22.60
CA THR A 18 0.75 4.45 22.72
C THR A 18 -0.18 3.28 22.44
N ARG A 19 -0.60 2.61 23.51
CA ARG A 19 -1.78 1.77 23.52
C ARG A 19 -2.94 2.65 23.03
N LYS A 20 -3.19 2.71 21.72
CA LYS A 20 -4.50 3.15 21.21
C LYS A 20 -5.45 2.01 21.54
N VAL A 21 -5.92 2.01 22.79
CA VAL A 21 -7.17 1.37 23.13
C VAL A 21 -8.19 2.06 22.24
N PHE A 22 -8.65 1.37 21.21
CA PHE A 22 -9.90 1.75 20.57
C PHE A 22 -10.96 1.64 21.66
N ALA A 23 -11.33 2.79 22.23
CA ALA A 23 -12.59 2.90 22.94
C ALA A 23 -13.68 2.63 21.89
N ILE A 24 -14.31 1.47 22.00
CA ILE A 24 -15.63 1.27 21.43
C ILE A 24 -16.53 2.11 22.33
N GLU A 25 -16.92 3.30 21.87
CA GLU A 25 -18.00 4.01 22.51
C GLU A 25 -19.30 3.29 22.14
N ASP A 26 -19.84 2.63 23.15
CA ASP A 26 -21.19 2.08 23.21
C ASP A 26 -22.18 3.24 23.02
N PHE A 27 -22.74 3.35 21.81
CA PHE A 27 -23.86 4.25 21.56
C PHE A 27 -25.16 3.50 21.85
N SER A 28 -25.41 3.27 23.13
CA SER A 28 -26.74 2.98 23.64
C SER A 28 -27.01 3.90 24.83
N LEU A 29 -28.21 4.48 24.84
CA LEU A 29 -28.80 5.34 25.88
C LEU A 29 -28.53 6.85 25.75
N ILE A 30 -29.36 7.52 24.94
CA ILE A 30 -29.94 8.79 25.38
C ILE A 30 -31.47 8.61 25.41
N ASP A 31 -31.94 8.61 26.64
CA ASP A 31 -33.32 8.55 27.08
C ASP A 31 -34.10 9.80 26.66
N ASN A 32 -35.41 9.59 26.47
CA ASN A 32 -36.44 10.57 26.25
C ASN A 32 -36.44 11.66 27.33
N GLN A 33 -36.80 12.90 26.97
CA GLN A 33 -37.80 13.65 27.72
C GLN A 33 -38.67 14.52 26.76
N PRO A 34 -39.99 14.64 27.02
CA PRO A 34 -40.92 15.38 26.17
C PRO A 34 -41.10 16.83 26.65
N THR A 35 -41.48 17.74 25.74
CA THR A 35 -42.77 18.46 25.75
C THR A 35 -42.74 19.74 24.90
N THR A 36 -43.72 19.80 23.99
CA THR A 36 -44.49 20.97 23.54
C THR A 36 -43.77 22.28 23.20
N ARG A 37 -43.88 22.68 21.93
CA ARG A 37 -44.82 23.74 21.53
C ARG A 37 -44.94 23.84 20.01
N THR A 38 -46.14 23.52 19.54
CA THR A 38 -46.72 23.85 18.24
C THR A 38 -46.53 25.34 17.92
N PHE A 39 -46.09 25.69 16.71
CA PHE A 39 -46.72 26.70 15.83
C PHE A 39 -45.97 26.81 14.48
N VAL A 40 -46.74 26.81 13.39
CA VAL A 40 -46.44 27.25 11.99
C VAL A 40 -45.32 26.50 11.24
N MET A 41 -45.43 26.07 9.98
CA MET A 41 -46.42 26.33 8.93
C MET A 41 -46.29 25.20 7.90
N LYS A 42 -47.40 24.49 7.62
CA LYS A 42 -47.54 23.68 6.41
C LYS A 42 -47.61 24.64 5.23
N SER A 43 -46.51 24.87 4.54
CA SER A 43 -46.43 25.31 3.14
C SER A 43 -44.98 25.58 2.79
N LEU A 44 -44.34 24.61 2.12
CA LEU A 44 -43.26 24.73 1.13
C LEU A 44 -42.73 23.31 0.84
N ILE A 45 -43.63 22.42 0.43
CA ILE A 45 -43.27 21.20 -0.30
C ILE A 45 -43.31 21.60 -1.77
N ALA A 46 -42.24 22.25 -2.24
CA ALA A 46 -41.85 22.32 -3.63
C ALA A 46 -40.50 23.05 -3.66
N LEU A 47 -39.51 22.43 -4.29
CA LEU A 47 -38.19 23.00 -4.64
C LEU A 47 -37.02 22.78 -3.66
N LEU A 48 -36.73 21.52 -3.30
CA LEU A 48 -35.37 21.10 -2.88
C LEU A 48 -35.06 19.67 -3.39
N ILE A 49 -35.37 19.37 -4.66
CA ILE A 49 -34.85 18.19 -5.36
C ILE A 49 -34.01 18.69 -6.54
N SER A 50 -32.86 19.29 -6.23
CA SER A 50 -31.81 19.65 -7.20
C SER A 50 -30.64 20.19 -6.39
N THR A 51 -29.66 19.42 -5.92
CA THR A 51 -28.60 18.82 -6.72
C THR A 51 -27.67 18.08 -5.76
N SER A 52 -27.93 16.83 -5.42
CA SER A 52 -26.86 15.95 -4.93
C SER A 52 -26.25 15.24 -6.12
N ALA A 53 -25.57 16.02 -6.98
CA ALA A 53 -24.57 15.43 -7.84
C ALA A 53 -23.47 14.91 -6.90
N LEU A 54 -23.57 13.64 -6.53
CA LEU A 54 -22.45 12.90 -5.98
C LEU A 54 -21.34 13.02 -7.03
N VAL A 55 -20.40 13.92 -6.79
CA VAL A 55 -19.15 13.95 -7.52
C VAL A 55 -18.48 12.63 -7.17
N SER A 56 -18.64 11.63 -8.04
CA SER A 56 -17.85 10.42 -8.00
C SER A 56 -16.42 10.83 -8.28
N ILE A 57 -15.67 11.11 -7.21
CA ILE A 57 -14.24 11.36 -7.28
C ILE A 57 -13.63 10.03 -7.72
N ASN A 58 -13.36 9.91 -9.01
CA ASN A 58 -12.70 8.75 -9.57
C ASN A 58 -11.21 8.87 -9.21
N LEU A 59 -10.86 8.55 -7.95
CA LEU A 59 -9.46 8.41 -7.55
C LEU A 59 -8.91 7.15 -8.23
N LYS A 60 -8.52 7.31 -9.49
CA LYS A 60 -7.73 6.31 -10.19
C LYS A 60 -6.35 6.35 -9.54
N ALA A 61 -6.08 5.44 -8.62
CA ALA A 61 -4.76 5.29 -8.05
C ALA A 61 -3.77 5.02 -9.18
N GLU A 62 -2.81 5.93 -9.38
CA GLU A 62 -1.75 5.73 -10.35
C GLU A 62 -0.89 4.54 -9.90
N LEU A 63 -0.67 3.58 -10.80
CA LEU A 63 0.18 2.43 -10.53
C LEU A 63 1.58 2.91 -10.14
N ASN A 64 2.21 2.23 -9.17
CA ASN A 64 3.54 2.58 -8.67
C ASN A 64 3.63 4.05 -8.18
N SER A 65 2.60 4.53 -7.48
CA SER A 65 2.63 5.84 -6.83
C SER A 65 2.26 5.72 -5.34
N LEU A 66 2.69 6.70 -4.55
CA LEU A 66 2.28 6.83 -3.16
C LEU A 66 1.12 7.82 -3.08
N SER A 67 0.05 7.43 -2.40
CA SER A 67 -1.00 8.36 -1.99
C SER A 67 -0.44 9.42 -1.04
N ASP A 68 -1.14 10.55 -0.91
CA ASP A 68 -0.76 11.62 0.01
C ASP A 68 -0.63 11.12 1.46
N ALA A 69 -1.48 10.17 1.86
CA ALA A 69 -1.43 9.57 3.19
C ALA A 69 -0.16 8.72 3.39
N GLU A 70 0.21 7.93 2.38
CA GLU A 70 1.44 7.11 2.41
C GLU A 70 2.68 8.00 2.48
N GLN A 71 2.74 9.08 1.69
CA GLN A 71 3.86 10.04 1.72
C GLN A 71 3.99 10.69 3.10
N LYS A 72 2.88 11.15 3.69
CA LYS A 72 2.86 11.78 5.02
C LYS A 72 3.24 10.83 6.15
N THR A 73 3.04 9.52 5.98
CA THR A 73 3.35 8.50 6.98
C THR A 73 4.72 7.84 6.77
N GLY A 74 5.52 8.37 5.84
CA GLY A 74 6.92 7.98 5.65
C GLY A 74 7.13 6.74 4.78
N TRP A 75 6.13 6.34 3.99
CA TRP A 75 6.34 5.31 2.97
C TRP A 75 7.28 5.82 1.89
N LYS A 76 8.16 4.93 1.43
CA LYS A 76 9.03 5.16 0.28
C LYS A 76 8.70 4.15 -0.80
N LEU A 77 8.74 4.62 -2.04
CA LEU A 77 8.53 3.78 -3.19
C LEU A 77 9.85 3.10 -3.57
N LEU A 78 9.88 1.75 -3.55
CA LEU A 78 11.04 0.97 -4.00
C LEU A 78 11.03 0.70 -5.49
N PHE A 79 9.86 0.81 -6.14
CA PHE A 79 9.70 0.57 -7.57
C PHE A 79 8.72 1.57 -8.18
N ASP A 80 9.19 2.33 -9.17
CA ASP A 80 8.50 3.43 -9.85
C ASP A 80 7.68 2.99 -11.07
N GLY A 81 7.63 1.69 -11.36
CA GLY A 81 6.99 1.16 -12.55
C GLY A 81 7.86 1.23 -13.82
N LYS A 82 9.06 1.80 -13.75
CA LYS A 82 9.87 2.16 -14.94
C LYS A 82 11.26 1.57 -14.91
N SER A 83 11.90 1.52 -13.74
CA SER A 83 13.30 1.14 -13.62
C SER A 83 13.56 0.14 -12.50
N LEU A 84 14.68 -0.57 -12.60
CA LEU A 84 15.22 -1.41 -11.52
C LEU A 84 16.33 -0.67 -10.75
N GLU A 85 16.29 0.66 -10.71
CA GLU A 85 17.39 1.48 -10.18
C GLU A 85 17.71 1.15 -8.72
N HIS A 86 16.70 0.82 -7.91
CA HIS A 86 16.87 0.46 -6.50
C HIS A 86 17.23 -1.01 -6.26
N PHE A 87 17.39 -1.79 -7.34
CA PHE A 87 17.63 -3.23 -7.27
C PHE A 87 18.95 -3.64 -7.92
N ARG A 88 19.46 -4.78 -7.47
CA ARG A 88 20.61 -5.51 -8.03
C ARG A 88 20.37 -7.01 -7.90
N GLY A 89 21.19 -7.83 -8.57
CA GLY A 89 21.15 -9.28 -8.34
C GLY A 89 21.79 -9.65 -7.00
N TYR A 90 21.32 -10.72 -6.36
CA TYR A 90 22.03 -11.29 -5.22
C TYR A 90 23.47 -11.67 -5.63
N LYS A 91 24.45 -11.17 -4.87
CA LYS A 91 25.90 -11.26 -5.13
C LYS A 91 26.37 -10.61 -6.43
N LYS A 92 25.64 -9.61 -6.93
CA LYS A 92 25.94 -8.90 -8.18
C LYS A 92 25.70 -7.40 -8.05
N ASP A 93 26.38 -6.61 -8.87
CA ASP A 93 26.22 -5.15 -8.88
C ASP A 93 24.98 -4.68 -9.66
N LYS A 94 24.47 -5.54 -10.56
CA LYS A 94 23.33 -5.24 -11.44
C LYS A 94 22.32 -6.39 -11.43
N PRO A 95 21.03 -6.12 -11.71
CA PRO A 95 20.05 -7.18 -11.94
C PRO A 95 20.48 -8.10 -13.08
N ASP A 96 20.15 -9.39 -12.98
CA ASP A 96 20.28 -10.30 -14.12
C ASP A 96 19.33 -9.90 -15.26
N ALA A 97 19.72 -10.17 -16.50
CA ALA A 97 18.91 -9.86 -17.70
C ALA A 97 17.53 -10.54 -17.72
N GLY A 98 17.31 -11.53 -16.84
CA GLY A 98 16.01 -12.15 -16.64
C GLY A 98 15.01 -11.29 -15.87
N TRP A 99 15.46 -10.27 -15.14
CA TRP A 99 14.62 -9.30 -14.46
C TRP A 99 14.38 -8.11 -15.37
N GLN A 100 13.11 -7.84 -15.68
CA GLN A 100 12.72 -6.81 -16.64
C GLN A 100 11.51 -6.04 -16.13
N VAL A 101 11.48 -4.74 -16.43
CA VAL A 101 10.27 -3.93 -16.22
C VAL A 101 9.40 -4.05 -17.46
N ARG A 102 8.17 -4.52 -17.30
CA ARG A 102 7.16 -4.58 -18.37
C ARG A 102 5.79 -4.26 -17.81
N ASP A 103 5.08 -3.36 -18.50
CA ASP A 103 3.70 -2.98 -18.15
C ASP A 103 3.57 -2.42 -16.71
N GLY A 104 4.55 -1.62 -16.28
CA GLY A 104 4.55 -1.07 -14.93
C GLY A 104 4.86 -2.08 -13.83
N ALA A 105 5.43 -3.25 -14.16
CA ALA A 105 5.72 -4.30 -13.20
C ALA A 105 7.10 -4.93 -13.39
N ILE A 106 7.70 -5.38 -12.30
CA ILE A 106 8.93 -6.20 -12.35
C ILE A 106 8.54 -7.63 -12.70
N LYS A 107 9.07 -8.17 -13.80
CA LYS A 107 8.83 -9.54 -14.27
C LYS A 107 10.14 -10.31 -14.35
N PHE A 108 10.13 -11.53 -13.81
CA PHE A 108 11.25 -12.46 -13.96
C PHE A 108 10.97 -13.47 -15.06
N ASN A 109 11.92 -13.69 -15.96
CA ASN A 109 11.77 -14.64 -17.07
C ASN A 109 12.28 -16.07 -16.77
N GLY A 110 12.78 -16.32 -15.56
CA GLY A 110 13.30 -17.63 -15.15
C GLY A 110 14.80 -17.83 -15.38
N LYS A 111 15.53 -16.86 -15.96
CA LYS A 111 16.98 -16.94 -16.19
C LYS A 111 17.72 -15.93 -15.31
N GLY A 112 18.53 -16.42 -14.38
CA GLY A 112 19.30 -15.58 -13.45
C GLY A 112 19.11 -16.00 -12.00
N GLY A 113 19.62 -15.19 -11.08
CA GLY A 113 19.43 -15.35 -9.64
C GLY A 113 18.37 -14.41 -9.08
N ASP A 114 18.31 -14.33 -7.76
CA ASP A 114 17.37 -13.50 -7.03
C ASP A 114 17.63 -12.00 -7.21
N LEU A 115 16.56 -11.21 -7.16
CA LEU A 115 16.61 -9.75 -7.14
C LEU A 115 16.64 -9.25 -5.70
N MET A 116 17.56 -8.35 -5.41
CA MET A 116 17.80 -7.78 -4.08
C MET A 116 17.76 -6.26 -4.14
N THR A 117 17.29 -5.60 -3.09
CA THR A 117 17.43 -4.15 -2.95
C THR A 117 18.91 -3.77 -2.82
N LYS A 118 19.29 -2.59 -3.34
CA LYS A 118 20.65 -2.05 -3.13
C LYS A 118 20.85 -1.61 -1.68
N GLU A 119 19.83 -0.97 -1.12
CA GLU A 119 19.82 -0.52 0.28
C GLU A 119 19.51 -1.68 1.23
N LYS A 120 19.99 -1.53 2.47
CA LYS A 120 19.69 -2.44 3.59
C LYS A 120 18.70 -1.74 4.53
N TYR A 121 17.72 -2.50 4.98
CA TYR A 121 16.70 -2.05 5.91
C TYR A 121 16.73 -2.93 7.16
N ASP A 122 16.63 -2.31 8.33
CA ASP A 122 16.57 -3.04 9.60
C ASP A 122 15.11 -3.37 9.93
N PHE A 123 14.43 -2.43 10.57
CA PHE A 123 13.01 -2.53 10.82
C PHE A 123 12.20 -1.82 9.75
N PHE A 124 11.20 -2.50 9.21
CA PHE A 124 10.36 -1.94 8.17
C PHE A 124 8.97 -2.57 8.11
N GLU A 125 8.04 -1.81 7.53
CA GLU A 125 6.79 -2.33 6.97
C GLU A 125 6.96 -2.43 5.45
N LEU A 126 6.57 -3.56 4.84
CA LEU A 126 6.61 -3.80 3.40
C LEU A 126 5.20 -4.04 2.87
N ALA A 127 4.80 -3.26 1.88
CA ALA A 127 3.55 -3.44 1.16
C ALA A 127 3.86 -3.74 -0.30
N LEU A 128 3.32 -4.85 -0.81
CA LEU A 128 3.45 -5.19 -2.22
C LEU A 128 2.28 -5.97 -2.77
N GLU A 129 2.16 -5.92 -4.09
CA GLU A 129 1.27 -6.76 -4.88
C GLU A 129 2.09 -7.72 -5.71
N TRP A 130 1.68 -8.99 -5.75
CA TRP A 130 2.36 -10.01 -6.53
C TRP A 130 1.41 -10.88 -7.35
N ASN A 131 1.91 -11.44 -8.46
CA ASN A 131 1.18 -12.41 -9.29
C ASN A 131 2.10 -13.54 -9.75
N LEU A 132 1.65 -14.79 -9.68
CA LEU A 132 2.33 -15.96 -10.23
C LEU A 132 1.41 -16.71 -11.21
N PRO A 133 1.96 -17.25 -12.31
CA PRO A 133 1.23 -18.18 -13.15
C PRO A 133 0.92 -19.48 -12.38
N LYS A 134 -0.03 -20.27 -12.87
CA LYS A 134 -0.35 -21.59 -12.32
C LYS A 134 0.92 -22.46 -12.24
N GLY A 135 1.21 -22.99 -11.05
CA GLY A 135 2.42 -23.77 -10.79
C GLY A 135 3.72 -22.96 -10.68
N GLY A 136 3.64 -21.63 -10.70
CA GLY A 136 4.78 -20.76 -10.47
C GLY A 136 5.27 -20.83 -9.02
N ASN A 137 6.59 -20.80 -8.84
CA ASN A 137 7.25 -20.69 -7.55
C ASN A 137 8.09 -19.42 -7.52
N SER A 138 7.93 -18.62 -6.46
CA SER A 138 8.72 -17.45 -6.14
C SER A 138 8.52 -17.12 -4.65
N GLY A 139 9.30 -16.18 -4.12
CA GLY A 139 9.19 -15.77 -2.74
C GLY A 139 9.72 -14.36 -2.52
N ILE A 140 9.32 -13.76 -1.41
CA ILE A 140 9.88 -12.53 -0.89
C ILE A 140 10.66 -12.91 0.36
N ILE A 141 11.96 -12.62 0.36
CA ILE A 141 12.87 -12.92 1.46
C ILE A 141 13.34 -11.58 2.03
N TYR A 142 13.40 -11.48 3.36
CA TYR A 142 13.90 -10.31 4.07
C TYR A 142 15.01 -10.68 5.02
N ARG A 143 15.78 -9.67 5.47
CA ARG A 143 16.98 -9.85 6.31
C ARG A 143 18.05 -10.75 5.66
N VAL A 144 18.12 -10.71 4.33
CA VAL A 144 19.11 -11.45 3.54
C VAL A 144 20.51 -10.87 3.76
N ALA A 145 21.47 -11.75 4.03
CA ALA A 145 22.89 -11.44 4.04
C ALA A 145 23.60 -12.18 2.91
N GLU A 146 24.59 -11.53 2.28
CA GLU A 146 25.48 -12.15 1.30
C GLU A 146 26.62 -12.87 2.03
N ILE A 147 26.30 -14.01 2.64
CA ILE A 147 27.27 -14.95 3.20
C ILE A 147 27.55 -16.08 2.21
N ASN A 148 28.44 -17.02 2.54
CA ASN A 148 28.64 -18.21 1.71
C ASN A 148 27.33 -19.02 1.64
N GLY A 149 26.86 -19.32 0.43
CA GLY A 149 25.62 -20.07 0.21
C GLY A 149 24.46 -19.29 -0.45
N PRO A 150 23.24 -19.87 -0.46
CA PRO A 150 22.03 -19.24 -0.97
C PRO A 150 21.50 -18.13 -0.03
N PRO A 151 20.51 -17.32 -0.46
CA PRO A 151 19.98 -16.19 0.31
C PRO A 151 18.99 -16.55 1.43
N TYR A 152 18.76 -17.84 1.71
CA TYR A 152 17.80 -18.35 2.71
C TYR A 152 18.48 -19.19 3.79
#